data_AF-A0A439DJJ5-F1
#
_entry.id   AF-A0A439DJJ5-F1
#
_cell.length_a   1.000
_cell.length_b   1.000
_cell.length_c   1.000
_cell.angle_alpha   90.00
_cell.angle_beta   90.00
_cell.angle_gamma   90.00
#
_symmetry.space_group_name_H-M   'P 1'
#
loop_
_entity.id
_entity.type
_entity.pdbx_description
1 polymer ?
#
loop_
_entity_poly.entity_id
_entity_poly.type
_entity_poly.pdbx_seq_one_letter_code
_entity_poly.pdbx_strand_id
1 'polypeptide(L)'
;MSQNIYDQSEFFGNYMKLDRQTKGLDGAPEWPQLRAMLPEFRGAQVLDLGCGLGMLEKARNMTSDDAIVYERVDLEGLKLPEREYDVVFSSLTFHYLTRLPGLVAEISKSLKRGGRLVFSVEHPLFLAPTIPNLVVDQETGRKVWQVDAYQREGLRTRNWFVEGVRKQHRTMGTYINLLLSSGLRLTDFVEWCPSEEELADNPGWDVELTRPTFLLMGAMKD
;
A
#
# COMPACT_ATOMS: atom_id res chain seq x y z
N MET A 1 19.28 1.28 7.17
CA MET A 1 18.49 2.48 7.53
C MET A 1 17.38 2.64 6.51
N SER A 2 16.14 2.66 6.97
CA SER A 2 14.96 2.97 6.15
C SER A 2 15.09 4.39 5.57
N GLN A 3 14.59 4.59 4.34
CA GLN A 3 14.66 5.88 3.68
C GLN A 3 13.58 6.80 4.26
N ASN A 4 13.96 7.93 4.86
CA ASN A 4 12.98 8.95 5.24
C ASN A 4 12.92 10.06 4.20
N ILE A 5 12.24 9.80 3.07
CA ILE A 5 12.01 10.81 2.03
C ILE A 5 11.07 11.94 2.46
N TYR A 6 10.27 11.70 3.50
CA TYR A 6 9.25 12.64 3.97
C TYR A 6 9.82 13.84 4.72
N ASP A 7 11.06 13.74 5.22
CA ASP A 7 11.77 14.87 5.82
C ASP A 7 12.31 15.86 4.76
N GLN A 8 12.30 15.48 3.47
CA GLN A 8 12.71 16.36 2.38
C GLN A 8 11.58 17.31 2.01
N SER A 9 11.81 18.62 2.14
CA SER A 9 10.79 19.66 1.95
C SER A 9 10.16 19.65 0.55
N GLU A 10 10.95 19.42 -0.49
CA GLU A 10 10.45 19.33 -1.88
C GLU A 10 9.53 18.12 -2.07
N PHE A 11 9.98 16.94 -1.61
CA PHE A 11 9.17 15.73 -1.66
C PHE A 11 7.87 15.92 -0.89
N PHE A 12 7.96 16.38 0.36
CA PHE A 12 6.81 16.61 1.22
C PHE A 12 5.83 17.61 0.60
N GLY A 13 6.33 18.76 0.11
CA GLY A 13 5.49 19.80 -0.49
C GLY A 13 4.73 19.33 -1.74
N ASN A 14 5.33 18.49 -2.57
CA ASN A 14 4.65 17.91 -3.73
C ASN A 14 3.74 16.74 -3.35
N TYR A 15 4.17 15.91 -2.40
CA TYR A 15 3.37 14.82 -1.84
C TYR A 15 2.05 15.35 -1.24
N MET A 16 2.09 16.48 -0.54
CA MET A 16 0.92 17.14 0.04
C MET A 16 -0.10 17.65 -0.98
N LYS A 17 0.27 17.79 -2.26
CA LYS A 17 -0.64 18.25 -3.33
C LYS A 17 -1.47 17.12 -3.94
N LEU A 18 -1.11 15.85 -3.66
CA LEU A 18 -1.84 14.71 -4.18
C LEU A 18 -3.29 14.71 -3.70
N ASP A 19 -4.21 14.25 -4.55
CA ASP A 19 -5.64 14.16 -4.23
C ASP A 19 -5.91 13.42 -2.92
N ARG A 20 -5.22 12.30 -2.67
CA ARG A 20 -5.33 11.55 -1.40
C ARG A 20 -4.91 12.34 -0.16
N GLN A 21 -4.12 13.41 -0.31
CA GLN A 21 -3.71 14.28 0.79
C GLN A 21 -4.61 15.51 0.95
N THR A 22 -5.20 16.00 -0.15
CA THR A 22 -6.06 17.19 -0.15
C THR A 22 -7.54 16.86 0.05
N LYS A 23 -7.99 15.72 -0.47
CA LYS A 23 -9.37 15.20 -0.37
C LYS A 23 -9.49 14.02 0.62
N GLY A 24 -8.39 13.60 1.25
CA GLY A 24 -8.36 12.47 2.18
C GLY A 24 -8.72 11.16 1.49
N LEU A 25 -9.54 10.34 2.15
CA LEU A 25 -9.97 9.02 1.65
C LEU A 25 -10.78 9.11 0.36
N ASP A 26 -11.52 10.20 0.12
CA ASP A 26 -12.26 10.43 -1.13
C ASP A 26 -11.32 10.75 -2.31
N GLY A 27 -10.06 11.10 -2.04
CA GLY A 27 -9.01 11.29 -3.05
C GLY A 27 -8.18 10.04 -3.30
N ALA A 28 -8.46 8.92 -2.62
CA ALA A 28 -7.76 7.66 -2.79
C ALA A 28 -8.63 6.70 -3.64
N PRO A 29 -8.28 6.47 -4.93
CA PRO A 29 -9.14 5.71 -5.84
C PRO A 29 -9.31 4.23 -5.45
N GLU A 30 -8.35 3.67 -4.71
CA GLU A 30 -8.43 2.30 -4.20
C GLU A 30 -9.28 2.14 -2.94
N TRP A 31 -9.60 3.26 -2.27
CA TRP A 31 -10.23 3.23 -0.95
C TRP A 31 -11.59 2.52 -0.91
N PRO A 32 -12.52 2.69 -1.86
CA PRO A 32 -13.80 1.99 -1.81
C PRO A 32 -13.65 0.47 -1.78
N GLN A 33 -12.74 -0.07 -2.60
CA GLN A 33 -12.46 -1.51 -2.65
C GLN A 33 -11.69 -2.00 -1.43
N LEU A 34 -10.72 -1.21 -0.95
CA LEU A 34 -9.96 -1.55 0.26
C LEU A 34 -10.85 -1.51 1.52
N ARG A 35 -11.76 -0.55 1.61
CA ARG A 35 -12.74 -0.42 2.70
C ARG A 35 -13.68 -1.61 2.76
N ALA A 36 -14.09 -2.15 1.62
CA ALA A 36 -14.97 -3.33 1.56
C ALA A 36 -14.33 -4.60 2.16
N MET A 37 -13.01 -4.65 2.30
CA MET A 37 -12.28 -5.76 2.92
C MET A 37 -12.19 -5.64 4.45
N LEU A 38 -12.38 -4.43 4.99
CA LEU A 38 -12.27 -4.15 6.41
C LEU A 38 -13.48 -4.73 7.17
N PRO A 39 -13.27 -5.28 8.37
CA PRO A 39 -14.38 -5.69 9.23
C PRO A 39 -14.97 -4.48 9.97
N GLU A 40 -16.05 -4.72 10.72
CA GLU A 40 -16.58 -3.76 11.70
C GLU A 40 -15.55 -3.45 12.80
N PHE A 41 -15.45 -2.18 13.20
CA PHE A 41 -14.47 -1.73 14.20
C PHE A 41 -15.02 -1.53 15.61
N ARG A 42 -16.33 -1.76 15.84
CA ARG A 42 -16.93 -1.50 17.15
C ARG A 42 -16.27 -2.36 18.24
N GLY A 43 -15.51 -1.72 19.12
CA GLY A 43 -14.77 -2.39 20.20
C GLY A 43 -13.49 -3.11 19.74
N ALA A 44 -13.08 -2.93 18.48
CA ALA A 44 -11.88 -3.54 17.93
C ALA A 44 -10.60 -2.77 18.33
N GLN A 45 -9.52 -3.50 18.55
CA GLN A 45 -8.17 -2.95 18.61
C GLN A 45 -7.58 -2.91 17.19
N VAL A 46 -7.30 -1.71 16.69
CA VAL A 46 -6.85 -1.47 15.32
C VAL A 46 -5.44 -0.89 15.33
N LEU A 47 -4.55 -1.47 14.53
CA LEU A 47 -3.20 -0.97 14.30
C LEU A 47 -3.07 -0.51 12.84
N ASP A 48 -2.78 0.77 12.63
CA ASP A 48 -2.43 1.31 11.32
C ASP A 48 -0.89 1.43 11.18
N LEU A 49 -0.34 0.75 10.18
CA LEU A 49 1.08 0.76 9.85
C LEU A 49 1.32 1.61 8.61
N GLY A 50 1.91 2.80 8.81
CA GLY A 50 2.26 3.70 7.72
C GLY A 50 1.39 4.96 7.62
N CYS A 51 0.77 5.40 8.72
CA CYS A 51 -0.04 6.62 8.79
C CYS A 51 0.72 7.95 8.52
N GLY A 52 2.02 7.89 8.19
CA GLY A 52 2.77 8.99 7.59
C GLY A 52 3.95 9.48 8.43
N LEU A 53 5.18 9.27 7.93
CA LEU A 53 6.43 9.69 8.59
C LEU A 53 6.63 11.22 8.65
N GLY A 54 5.80 12.02 7.99
CA GLY A 54 5.81 13.50 8.04
C GLY A 54 4.49 14.12 8.52
N MET A 55 3.51 13.31 8.95
CA MET A 55 2.17 13.80 9.28
C MET A 55 1.73 13.51 10.70
N LEU A 56 2.54 12.87 11.55
CA LEU A 56 2.08 12.52 12.90
C LEU A 56 1.59 13.74 13.70
N GLU A 57 2.27 14.88 13.60
CA GLU A 57 1.82 16.13 14.24
C GLU A 57 0.51 16.64 13.62
N LYS A 58 0.40 16.61 12.29
CA LYS A 58 -0.83 17.00 11.59
C LYS A 58 -2.00 16.07 11.94
N ALA A 59 -1.75 14.77 11.98
CA ALA A 59 -2.73 13.75 12.33
C ALA A 59 -3.21 13.92 13.77
N ARG A 60 -2.29 14.14 14.72
CA ARG A 60 -2.62 14.51 16.10
C ARG A 60 -3.45 15.80 16.18
N ASN A 61 -3.17 16.80 15.35
CA ASN A 61 -3.96 18.04 15.33
C ASN A 61 -5.33 17.89 14.66
N MET A 62 -5.51 16.89 13.78
CA MET A 62 -6.76 16.60 13.09
C MET A 62 -7.66 15.61 13.84
N THR A 63 -7.16 14.99 14.90
CA THR A 63 -7.86 13.96 15.68
C THR A 63 -7.97 14.41 17.13
N SER A 64 -9.17 14.39 17.70
CA SER A 64 -9.42 14.72 19.11
C SER A 64 -9.94 13.54 19.92
N ASP A 65 -9.84 12.33 19.38
CA ASP A 65 -10.26 11.10 20.05
C ASP A 65 -9.09 10.50 20.84
N ASP A 66 -9.23 10.44 22.16
CA ASP A 66 -8.22 9.90 23.08
C ASP A 66 -7.93 8.41 22.86
N ALA A 67 -8.78 7.68 22.13
CA ALA A 67 -8.54 6.29 21.75
C ALA A 67 -7.48 6.14 20.65
N ILE A 68 -7.10 7.22 19.95
CA ILE A 68 -6.15 7.18 18.84
C ILE A 68 -4.76 7.60 19.33
N VAL A 69 -3.85 6.62 19.35
CA VAL A 69 -2.45 6.84 19.75
C VAL A 69 -1.56 6.80 18.51
N TYR A 70 -0.72 7.83 18.37
CA TYR A 70 0.23 7.95 17.27
C TYR A 70 1.67 7.75 17.75
N GLU A 71 2.38 6.80 17.15
CA GLU A 71 3.77 6.51 17.46
C GLU A 71 4.66 6.54 16.22
N ARG A 72 5.88 7.08 16.36
CA ARG A 72 6.90 7.05 15.31
C ARG A 72 7.77 5.83 15.52
N VAL A 73 7.67 4.87 14.61
CA VAL A 73 8.42 3.61 14.67
C VAL A 73 9.04 3.25 13.32
N ASP A 74 10.15 2.52 13.33
CA ASP A 74 10.73 1.91 12.12
C ASP A 74 10.13 0.52 11.89
N LEU A 75 9.38 0.37 10.80
CA LEU A 75 8.68 -0.87 10.47
C LEU A 75 9.64 -2.04 10.15
N GLU A 76 10.89 -1.77 9.78
CA GLU A 76 11.90 -2.81 9.47
C GLU A 76 12.32 -3.63 10.70
N GLY A 77 12.08 -3.11 11.91
CA GLY A 77 12.45 -3.72 13.18
C GLY A 77 11.33 -3.73 14.23
N LEU A 78 10.10 -3.38 13.84
CA LEU A 78 8.96 -3.27 14.74
C LEU A 78 8.70 -4.60 15.48
N LYS A 79 8.43 -4.48 16.77
CA LYS A 79 7.96 -5.57 17.64
C LYS A 79 6.58 -5.23 18.14
N LEU A 80 5.68 -6.19 18.03
CA LEU A 80 4.29 -6.04 18.41
C LEU A 80 3.94 -6.99 19.56
N PRO A 81 3.04 -6.57 20.45
CA PRO A 81 2.50 -7.44 21.48
C PRO A 81 1.71 -8.60 20.84
N GLU A 82 1.75 -9.78 21.46
CA GLU A 82 1.03 -10.95 20.94
C GLU A 82 -0.48 -10.86 21.18
N ARG A 83 -1.27 -11.26 20.19
CA ARG A 83 -2.74 -11.41 20.27
C ARG A 83 -3.46 -10.15 20.80
N GLU A 84 -3.00 -8.98 20.41
CA GLU A 84 -3.56 -7.69 20.82
C GLU A 84 -4.57 -7.14 19.83
N TYR A 85 -4.30 -7.27 18.53
CA TYR A 85 -5.06 -6.56 17.50
C TYR A 85 -6.13 -7.44 16.85
N ASP A 86 -7.29 -6.84 16.64
CA ASP A 86 -8.38 -7.40 15.84
C ASP A 86 -8.18 -7.08 14.36
N VAL A 87 -7.60 -5.90 14.06
CA VAL A 87 -7.30 -5.45 12.70
C VAL A 87 -5.93 -4.81 12.63
N VAL A 88 -5.13 -5.24 11.66
CA VAL A 88 -3.92 -4.53 11.23
C VAL A 88 -4.17 -4.01 9.82
N PHE A 89 -3.96 -2.71 9.63
CA PHE A 89 -4.19 -2.00 8.38
C PHE A 89 -2.88 -1.38 7.89
N SER A 90 -2.69 -1.30 6.57
CA SER A 90 -1.58 -0.56 5.96
C SER A 90 -1.96 -0.09 4.56
N SER A 91 -2.02 1.22 4.35
CA SER A 91 -2.19 1.79 3.00
C SER A 91 -0.83 2.14 2.37
N LEU A 92 -0.57 1.59 1.18
CA LEU A 92 0.58 1.89 0.31
C LEU A 92 1.94 2.01 1.02
N THR A 93 2.23 1.14 1.99
CA THR A 93 3.45 1.23 2.80
C THR A 93 4.41 0.04 2.61
N PHE A 94 3.89 -1.19 2.52
CA PHE A 94 4.73 -2.40 2.56
C PHE A 94 5.73 -2.56 1.41
N HIS A 95 5.48 -1.94 0.26
CA HIS A 95 6.40 -1.98 -0.88
C HIS A 95 7.67 -1.12 -0.67
N TYR A 96 7.78 -0.33 0.41
CA TYR A 96 9.03 0.32 0.79
C TYR A 96 9.95 -0.59 1.62
N LEU A 97 9.39 -1.64 2.25
CA LEU A 97 10.09 -2.42 3.26
C LEU A 97 10.96 -3.52 2.64
N THR A 98 12.21 -3.57 3.05
CA THR A 98 13.18 -4.62 2.69
C THR A 98 12.87 -5.90 3.45
N ARG A 99 12.62 -5.80 4.76
CA ARG A 99 12.34 -6.94 5.66
C ARG A 99 10.85 -7.16 5.87
N LEU A 100 10.04 -6.96 4.83
CA LEU A 100 8.60 -7.24 4.87
C LEU A 100 8.26 -8.64 5.45
N PRO A 101 9.00 -9.73 5.15
CA PRO A 101 8.72 -11.02 5.77
C PRO A 101 8.78 -11.01 7.30
N GLY A 102 9.71 -10.25 7.87
CA GLY A 102 9.82 -10.09 9.33
C GLY A 102 8.61 -9.37 9.91
N LEU A 103 8.17 -8.28 9.26
CA LEU A 103 7.00 -7.53 9.70
C LEU A 103 5.72 -8.36 9.63
N VAL A 104 5.47 -9.08 8.52
CA VAL A 104 4.27 -9.92 8.38
C VAL A 104 4.25 -11.05 9.43
N ALA A 105 5.40 -11.61 9.78
CA ALA A 105 5.49 -12.58 10.87
C ALA A 105 5.15 -11.96 12.24
N GLU A 106 5.58 -10.74 12.52
CA GLU A 106 5.20 -10.01 13.75
C GLU A 106 3.70 -9.67 13.77
N ILE A 107 3.14 -9.23 12.64
CA ILE A 107 1.69 -9.00 12.48
C ILE A 107 0.90 -10.28 12.75
N SER A 108 1.32 -11.42 12.19
CA SER A 108 0.63 -12.70 12.40
C SER A 108 0.62 -13.15 13.87
N LYS A 109 1.64 -12.80 14.65
CA LYS A 109 1.69 -13.05 16.11
C LYS A 109 0.81 -12.07 16.89
N SER A 110 0.76 -10.81 16.45
CA SER A 110 0.02 -9.76 17.13
C SER A 110 -1.49 -9.84 16.89
N LEU A 111 -1.92 -10.47 15.80
CA LEU A 111 -3.33 -10.69 15.52
C LEU A 111 -3.95 -11.71 16.49
N LYS A 112 -5.14 -11.38 17.00
CA LYS A 112 -6.02 -12.34 17.67
C LYS A 112 -6.50 -13.41 16.69
N ARG A 113 -7.02 -14.53 17.19
CA ARG A 113 -7.77 -15.49 16.36
C ARG A 113 -9.01 -14.79 15.78
N GLY A 114 -9.23 -14.95 14.49
CA GLY A 114 -10.23 -14.20 13.72
C GLY A 114 -9.78 -12.79 13.30
N GLY A 115 -8.61 -12.32 13.76
CA GLY A 115 -8.08 -11.01 13.44
C GLY A 115 -7.66 -10.91 11.96
N ARG A 116 -7.70 -9.69 11.41
CA ARG A 116 -7.48 -9.43 9.99
C ARG A 116 -6.27 -8.54 9.72
N LEU A 117 -5.53 -8.86 8.67
CA LEU A 117 -4.58 -7.97 8.02
C LEU A 117 -5.19 -7.51 6.69
N VAL A 118 -5.34 -6.20 6.49
CA VAL A 118 -5.80 -5.61 5.22
C VAL A 118 -4.78 -4.57 4.78
N PHE A 119 -4.27 -4.69 3.57
CA PHE A 119 -3.24 -3.77 3.09
C PHE A 119 -3.29 -3.53 1.59
N SER A 120 -2.72 -2.40 1.17
CA SER A 120 -2.48 -2.06 -0.23
C SER A 120 -1.00 -1.84 -0.51
N VAL A 121 -0.58 -2.20 -1.72
CA VAL A 121 0.76 -1.89 -2.26
C VAL A 121 0.63 -1.43 -3.70
N GLU A 122 1.68 -0.79 -4.22
CA GLU A 122 1.81 -0.64 -5.67
C GLU A 122 1.91 -2.02 -6.32
N HIS A 123 1.18 -2.20 -7.42
CA HIS A 123 1.04 -3.48 -8.07
C HIS A 123 2.38 -3.99 -8.61
N PRO A 124 2.70 -5.29 -8.52
CA PRO A 124 3.92 -5.86 -9.09
C PRO A 124 4.13 -5.55 -10.58
N LEU A 125 3.07 -5.48 -11.40
CA LEU A 125 3.17 -5.07 -12.80
C LEU A 125 3.52 -3.60 -12.98
N PHE A 126 3.09 -2.73 -12.06
CA PHE A 126 3.46 -1.32 -12.07
C PHE A 126 4.92 -1.10 -11.63
N LEU A 127 5.37 -1.88 -10.65
CA LEU A 127 6.74 -1.80 -10.11
C LEU A 127 7.79 -2.57 -10.91
N ALA A 128 7.40 -3.61 -11.63
CA ALA A 128 8.34 -4.48 -12.34
C ALA A 128 9.29 -3.76 -13.30
N PRO A 129 8.82 -2.86 -14.20
CA PRO A 129 9.65 -2.32 -15.27
C PRO A 129 10.91 -1.64 -14.74
N THR A 130 12.06 -1.82 -15.39
CA THR A 130 13.26 -1.06 -15.04
C THR A 130 13.07 0.41 -15.39
N ILE A 131 12.43 0.69 -16.52
CA ILE A 131 12.03 2.02 -16.99
C ILE A 131 10.52 1.99 -17.25
N PRO A 132 9.69 2.54 -16.35
CA PRO A 132 8.24 2.58 -16.55
C PRO A 132 7.90 3.42 -17.78
N ASN A 133 7.20 2.83 -18.75
CA ASN A 133 6.84 3.51 -19.98
C ASN A 133 5.50 2.98 -20.53
N LEU A 134 4.57 3.91 -20.75
CA LEU A 134 3.35 3.66 -21.49
C LEU A 134 3.59 4.11 -22.94
N VAL A 135 3.64 3.16 -23.86
CA VAL A 135 3.84 3.45 -25.29
C VAL A 135 2.53 3.34 -26.04
N VAL A 136 2.39 4.12 -27.11
CA VAL A 136 1.31 3.95 -28.08
C VAL A 136 1.91 3.26 -29.30
N ASP A 137 1.39 2.07 -29.58
CA ASP A 137 1.73 1.29 -30.76
C ASP A 137 1.31 2.07 -32.02
N GLN A 138 2.26 2.34 -32.91
CA GLN A 138 2.05 3.23 -34.06
C GLN A 138 1.16 2.60 -35.15
N GLU A 139 1.10 1.26 -35.22
CA GLU A 139 0.31 0.56 -36.24
C GLU A 139 -1.14 0.37 -35.80
N THR A 140 -1.35 0.04 -34.53
CA THR A 140 -2.65 -0.32 -33.97
C THR A 140 -3.29 0.78 -33.13
N GLY A 141 -2.54 1.82 -32.77
CA GLY A 141 -2.98 2.89 -31.87
C GLY A 141 -3.16 2.44 -30.41
N ARG A 142 -2.80 1.19 -30.06
CA ARG A 142 -3.03 0.63 -28.72
C ARG A 142 -2.04 1.20 -27.71
N LYS A 143 -2.53 1.51 -26.51
CA LYS A 143 -1.68 1.81 -25.35
C LYS A 143 -1.11 0.49 -24.81
N VAL A 144 0.20 0.44 -24.57
CA VAL A 144 0.92 -0.74 -24.08
C VAL A 144 1.79 -0.35 -22.89
N TRP A 145 1.59 -1.03 -21.77
CA TRP A 145 2.48 -0.94 -20.61
C TRP A 145 3.64 -1.93 -20.78
N GLN A 146 4.85 -1.42 -20.94
CA GLN A 146 6.02 -2.28 -21.16
C GLN A 146 6.50 -2.87 -19.84
N VAL A 147 6.42 -4.20 -19.72
CA VAL A 147 6.90 -4.93 -18.54
C VAL A 147 8.19 -5.67 -18.88
N ASP A 148 9.26 -5.31 -18.19
CA ASP A 148 10.50 -6.07 -18.14
C ASP A 148 10.83 -6.47 -16.69
N ALA A 149 11.73 -7.45 -16.54
CA ALA A 149 12.28 -7.84 -15.23
C ALA A 149 11.25 -8.22 -14.14
N TYR A 150 10.03 -8.64 -14.50
CA TYR A 150 8.98 -9.01 -13.53
C TYR A 150 9.44 -10.10 -12.54
N GLN A 151 10.11 -11.13 -13.01
CA GLN A 151 10.62 -12.20 -12.15
C GLN A 151 11.89 -11.81 -11.35
N ARG A 152 12.47 -10.62 -11.61
CA ARG A 152 13.65 -10.11 -10.89
C ARG A 152 13.20 -9.20 -9.74
N GLU A 153 12.83 -9.83 -8.63
CA GLU A 153 12.49 -9.15 -7.38
C GLU A 153 13.67 -8.35 -6.80
N GLY A 154 13.36 -7.37 -5.95
CA GLY A 154 14.34 -6.55 -5.25
C GLY A 154 14.17 -5.05 -5.51
N LEU A 155 15.23 -4.29 -5.24
CA LEU A 155 15.20 -2.84 -5.28
C LEU A 155 14.76 -2.29 -6.64
N ARG A 156 13.83 -1.34 -6.60
CA ARG A 156 13.49 -0.43 -7.70
C ARG A 156 13.72 0.99 -7.23
N THR A 157 14.45 1.75 -8.02
CA THR A 157 14.66 3.17 -7.77
C THR A 157 13.80 3.93 -8.76
N ARG A 158 12.99 4.86 -8.25
CA ARG A 158 12.09 5.70 -9.04
C ARG A 158 12.41 7.15 -8.77
N ASN A 159 12.44 7.92 -9.85
CA ASN A 159 12.36 9.36 -9.76
C ASN A 159 10.87 9.67 -9.74
N TRP A 160 10.40 10.25 -8.63
CA TRP A 160 9.02 10.68 -8.48
C TRP A 160 8.98 12.20 -8.36
N PHE A 161 8.67 12.74 -7.17
CA PHE A 161 8.87 14.16 -6.86
C PHE A 161 10.32 14.52 -6.58
N VAL A 162 11.11 13.53 -6.17
CA VAL A 162 12.55 13.62 -5.97
C VAL A 162 13.19 12.40 -6.59
N GLU A 163 14.48 12.52 -6.92
CA GLU A 163 15.26 11.37 -7.38
C GLU A 163 15.45 10.36 -6.26
N GLY A 164 15.52 9.07 -6.63
CA GLY A 164 16.01 8.05 -5.71
C GLY A 164 15.01 7.47 -4.72
N VAL A 165 13.68 7.54 -4.97
CA VAL A 165 12.70 6.84 -4.13
C VAL A 165 12.90 5.33 -4.30
N ARG A 166 13.28 4.64 -3.22
CA ARG A 166 13.55 3.20 -3.23
C ARG A 166 12.31 2.42 -2.83
N LYS A 167 11.93 1.48 -3.67
CA LYS A 167 10.84 0.53 -3.47
C LYS A 167 11.37 -0.89 -3.64
N GLN A 168 10.65 -1.88 -3.13
CA GLN A 168 10.98 -3.28 -3.22
C GLN A 168 9.96 -3.97 -4.12
N HIS A 169 10.38 -4.28 -5.34
CA HIS A 169 9.59 -5.10 -6.25
C HIS A 169 9.52 -6.54 -5.73
N ARG A 170 8.29 -7.06 -5.65
CA ARG A 170 7.97 -8.45 -5.35
C ARG A 170 6.86 -8.87 -6.29
N THR A 171 6.88 -10.11 -6.73
CA THR A 171 5.81 -10.71 -7.51
C THR A 171 4.54 -10.88 -6.67
N MET A 172 3.39 -11.03 -7.33
CA MET A 172 2.14 -11.35 -6.64
C MET A 172 2.24 -12.68 -5.87
N GLY A 173 2.89 -13.68 -6.47
CA GLY A 173 3.14 -14.97 -5.83
C GLY A 173 3.94 -14.85 -4.53
N THR A 174 4.94 -13.97 -4.49
CA THR A 174 5.70 -13.71 -3.26
C THR A 174 4.86 -13.08 -2.16
N TYR A 175 3.97 -12.13 -2.48
CA TYR A 175 3.03 -11.59 -1.49
C TYR A 175 2.07 -12.66 -0.95
N ILE A 176 1.47 -13.47 -1.84
CA ILE A 176 0.56 -14.55 -1.44
C ILE A 176 1.28 -15.57 -0.56
N ASN A 177 2.43 -16.09 -1.01
CA ASN A 177 3.19 -17.08 -0.26
C ASN A 177 3.70 -16.54 1.08
N LEU A 178 3.99 -15.24 1.17
CA LEU A 178 4.37 -14.61 2.43
C LEU A 178 3.24 -14.67 3.46
N LEU A 179 2.00 -14.39 3.06
CA LEU A 179 0.84 -14.49 3.96
C LEU A 179 0.62 -15.95 4.39
N LEU A 180 0.61 -16.87 3.43
CA LEU A 180 0.38 -18.30 3.69
C LEU A 180 1.45 -18.89 4.63
N SER A 181 2.72 -18.63 4.38
CA SER A 181 3.83 -19.11 5.22
C SER A 181 3.87 -18.46 6.60
N SER A 182 3.27 -17.28 6.76
CA SER A 182 3.08 -16.62 8.05
C SER A 182 1.88 -17.17 8.84
N GLY A 183 1.19 -18.21 8.33
CA GLY A 183 0.03 -18.80 8.98
C GLY A 183 -1.19 -17.89 8.95
N LEU A 184 -1.30 -17.06 7.91
CA LEU A 184 -2.50 -16.27 7.61
C LEU A 184 -3.21 -16.91 6.42
N ARG A 185 -4.53 -16.95 6.49
CA ARG A 185 -5.38 -17.40 5.39
C ARG A 185 -5.75 -16.20 4.53
N LEU A 186 -5.52 -16.31 3.22
CA LEU A 186 -5.94 -15.27 2.26
C LEU A 186 -7.48 -15.19 2.24
N THR A 187 -8.02 -13.97 2.35
CA THR A 187 -9.46 -13.70 2.26
C THR A 187 -9.82 -12.90 1.02
N ASP A 188 -8.93 -11.98 0.62
CA ASP A 188 -9.17 -11.05 -0.48
C ASP A 188 -7.89 -10.87 -1.29
N PHE A 189 -8.04 -10.81 -2.62
CA PHE A 189 -6.96 -10.55 -3.56
C PHE A 189 -7.54 -9.75 -4.72
N VAL A 190 -7.22 -8.45 -4.78
CA VAL A 190 -7.80 -7.53 -5.76
C VAL A 190 -6.69 -6.76 -6.47
N GLU A 191 -6.62 -6.95 -7.77
CA GLU A 191 -5.87 -6.09 -8.68
C GLU A 191 -6.78 -4.91 -9.00
N TRP A 192 -6.47 -3.73 -8.45
CA TRP A 192 -7.40 -2.60 -8.51
C TRP A 192 -7.64 -2.15 -9.96
N CYS A 193 -8.90 -1.94 -10.27
CA CYS A 193 -9.40 -1.39 -11.52
C CYS A 193 -10.54 -0.41 -11.19
N PRO A 194 -10.63 0.75 -11.87
CA PRO A 194 -11.77 1.63 -11.72
C PRO A 194 -13.04 0.98 -12.28
N SER A 195 -14.19 1.33 -11.71
CA SER A 195 -15.50 1.00 -12.25
C SER A 195 -15.85 1.83 -13.48
N GLU A 196 -16.86 1.41 -14.24
CA GLU A 196 -17.35 2.16 -15.41
C GLU A 196 -17.82 3.58 -15.04
N GLU A 197 -18.46 3.73 -13.87
CA GLU A 197 -18.89 5.02 -13.34
C GLU A 197 -17.69 5.93 -13.02
N GLU A 198 -16.68 5.39 -12.31
CA GLU A 198 -15.46 6.14 -11.99
C GLU A 198 -14.68 6.54 -13.26
N LEU A 199 -14.68 5.70 -14.30
CA LEU A 199 -14.07 6.01 -15.60
C LEU A 199 -14.82 7.13 -16.32
N ALA A 200 -16.15 7.14 -16.27
CA ALA A 200 -16.96 8.20 -16.87
C ALA A 200 -16.67 9.56 -16.23
N ASP A 201 -16.49 9.59 -14.91
CA ASP A 201 -16.14 10.78 -14.16
C ASP A 201 -14.65 11.17 -14.28
N ASN A 202 -13.79 10.22 -14.65
CA ASN A 202 -12.34 10.40 -14.77
C ASN A 202 -11.81 9.88 -16.12
N PRO A 203 -12.07 10.56 -17.25
CA PRO A 203 -11.65 10.08 -18.58
C PRO A 203 -10.14 9.86 -18.74
N GLY A 204 -9.31 10.45 -17.87
CA GLY A 204 -7.86 10.22 -17.85
C GLY A 204 -7.45 8.84 -17.30
N TRP A 205 -8.37 8.10 -16.68
CA TRP A 205 -8.10 6.82 -16.02
C TRP A 205 -8.14 5.60 -16.96
N ASP A 206 -8.40 5.79 -18.26
CA ASP A 206 -8.32 4.71 -19.26
C ASP A 206 -7.00 3.91 -19.23
N VAL A 207 -5.91 4.56 -18.79
CA VAL A 207 -4.60 3.90 -18.61
C VAL A 207 -4.64 2.79 -17.56
N GLU A 208 -5.51 2.90 -16.56
CA GLU A 208 -5.66 1.92 -15.47
C GLU A 208 -6.31 0.62 -15.97
N LEU A 209 -7.06 0.67 -17.08
CA LEU A 209 -7.53 -0.52 -17.79
C LEU A 209 -6.41 -1.27 -18.53
N THR A 210 -5.29 -0.60 -18.81
CA THR A 210 -4.13 -1.23 -19.45
C THR A 210 -3.27 -2.00 -18.45
N ARG A 211 -3.20 -1.51 -17.21
CA ARG A 211 -2.39 -2.12 -16.14
C ARG A 211 -2.85 -1.64 -14.75
N PRO A 212 -2.93 -2.52 -13.76
CA PRO A 212 -3.31 -2.12 -12.40
C PRO A 212 -2.22 -1.25 -11.75
N THR A 213 -2.63 -0.19 -11.04
CA THR A 213 -1.74 0.59 -10.16
C THR A 213 -1.56 -0.07 -8.80
N PHE A 214 -2.61 -0.67 -8.24
CA PHE A 214 -2.60 -1.18 -6.86
C PHE A 214 -2.89 -2.67 -6.80
N LEU A 215 -2.26 -3.33 -5.83
CA LEU A 215 -2.64 -4.64 -5.34
C LEU A 215 -3.20 -4.47 -3.93
N LEU A 216 -4.42 -4.95 -3.70
CA LEU A 216 -5.10 -4.94 -2.41
C LEU A 216 -5.24 -6.38 -1.92
N MET A 217 -4.93 -6.62 -0.66
CA MET A 217 -4.98 -7.96 -0.08
C MET A 217 -5.57 -7.95 1.31
N GLY A 218 -6.41 -8.95 1.57
CA GLY A 218 -6.98 -9.26 2.87
C GLY A 218 -6.52 -10.64 3.31
N ALA A 219 -6.18 -10.78 4.59
CA ALA A 219 -5.83 -12.05 5.20
C ALA A 219 -6.36 -12.13 6.64
N MET A 220 -6.57 -13.35 7.13
CA MET A 220 -7.12 -13.60 8.46
C MET A 220 -6.26 -14.61 9.23
N LYS A 221 -6.18 -14.42 10.54
CA LYS A 221 -5.61 -15.39 11.48
C LYS A 221 -6.71 -16.37 11.91
N ASP A 222 -6.50 -17.67 11.71
CA ASP A 222 -7.46 -18.71 12.16
C ASP A 222 -7.31 -19.06 13.67
#